data_AF-A0A1G9RER4-F1
#
_entry.id   AF-A0A1G9RER4-F1
#
_cell.length_a   1.000
_cell.length_b   1.000
_cell.length_c   1.000
_cell.angle_alpha   90.00
_cell.angle_beta   90.00
_cell.angle_gamma   90.00
#
_symmetry.space_group_name_H-M   'P 1'
#
loop_
_entity.id
_entity.type
_entity.pdbx_description
1 polymer ?
#
loop_
_entity_poly.entity_id
_entity_poly.type
_entity_poly.pdbx_seq_one_letter_code
_entity_poly.pdbx_strand_id
1 'polypeptide(L)' 'MTPPGATPAAEALARALLQALAAADPAGAPLPRLVKQLGVSASVLLRAAHGVAGVRVWQDEAQGRWMLALTGGTPAD' A
#
# COMPACT_ATOMS: atom_id res chain seq x y z
N MET A 1 -19.02 -6.51 -14.91
CA MET A 1 -17.71 -6.39 -15.58
C MET A 1 -16.62 -6.27 -14.51
N THR A 2 -16.01 -7.38 -14.11
CA THR A 2 -14.81 -7.38 -13.27
C THR A 2 -13.62 -7.01 -14.17
N PRO A 3 -12.78 -6.03 -13.81
CA PRO A 3 -11.61 -5.72 -14.61
C PRO A 3 -10.71 -6.96 -14.70
N PRO A 4 -10.22 -7.34 -15.89
CA PRO A 4 -9.33 -8.48 -16.04
C PRO A 4 -7.99 -8.14 -15.40
N GLY A 5 -7.51 -8.98 -14.48
CA GLY A 5 -6.09 -9.00 -14.15
C GLY A 5 -5.66 -8.75 -12.70
N ALA A 6 -6.55 -8.83 -11.71
CA ALA A 6 -6.13 -9.04 -10.32
C ALA A 6 -6.74 -10.34 -9.82
N THR A 7 -5.96 -11.42 -9.83
CA THR A 7 -6.40 -12.65 -9.19
C THR A 7 -6.51 -12.40 -7.68
N PRO A 8 -7.48 -13.02 -6.97
CA PRO A 8 -7.62 -12.85 -5.52
C PRO A 8 -6.33 -13.17 -4.75
N ALA A 9 -5.48 -14.05 -5.31
CA ALA A 9 -4.14 -14.35 -4.80
C ALA A 9 -3.18 -13.15 -4.85
N ALA A 10 -3.21 -12.34 -5.92
CA ALA A 10 -2.38 -11.14 -6.03
C ALA A 10 -2.81 -10.07 -5.02
N GLU A 11 -4.11 -9.94 -4.76
CA GLU A 11 -4.65 -9.02 -3.75
C GLU A 11 -4.28 -9.48 -2.33
N ALA A 12 -4.39 -10.78 -2.05
CA ALA A 12 -3.98 -11.36 -0.76
C ALA A 12 -2.46 -11.21 -0.52
N LEU A 13 -1.64 -11.42 -1.56
CA LEU A 13 -0.20 -11.23 -1.50
C LEU A 13 0.15 -9.75 -1.26
N ALA A 14 -0.45 -8.82 -2.01
CA ALA A 14 -0.26 -7.39 -1.82
C ALA A 14 -0.63 -6.97 -0.39
N ARG A 15 -1.73 -7.50 0.15
CA ARG A 15 -2.17 -7.26 1.53
C ARG A 15 -1.18 -7.77 2.57
N ALA A 16 -0.66 -8.98 2.42
CA ALA A 16 0.36 -9.53 3.31
C ALA A 16 1.67 -8.72 3.24
N LEU A 17 2.07 -8.28 2.05
CA LEU A 17 3.25 -7.44 1.86
C LEU A 17 3.09 -6.06 2.49
N LEU A 18 1.91 -5.45 2.39
CA LEU A 18 1.60 -4.21 3.10
C LEU A 18 1.73 -4.39 4.61
N GLN A 19 1.17 -5.47 5.18
CA GLN A 19 1.30 -5.77 6.61
C GLN A 19 2.76 -6.03 7.03
N ALA A 20 3.56 -6.70 6.22
CA ALA A 20 4.99 -6.91 6.49
C ALA A 20 5.78 -5.60 6.42
N LEU A 21 5.45 -4.74 5.45
CA LEU A 21 6.05 -3.41 5.34
C LEU A 21 5.71 -2.55 6.55
N ALA A 22 4.47 -2.67 7.06
CA ALA A 22 4.02 -2.01 8.30
C ALA A 22 4.93 -2.31 9.49
N ALA A 23 5.29 -3.59 9.63
CA ALA A 23 6.11 -4.07 10.72
C ALA A 23 7.58 -3.67 10.59
N ALA A 24 8.06 -3.49 9.36
CA ALA A 24 9.46 -3.16 9.07
C ALA A 24 9.74 -1.65 9.01
N ASP A 25 8.79 -0.85 8.49
CA ASP A 25 8.97 0.58 8.28
C ASP A 25 7.62 1.34 8.49
N PRO A 26 7.43 1.96 9.67
CA PRO A 26 6.21 2.72 9.95
C PRO A 26 6.17 4.09 9.26
N ALA A 27 7.29 4.56 8.69
CA ALA A 27 7.39 5.87 8.06
C ALA A 27 6.74 5.92 6.67
N GLY A 28 6.60 4.76 6.02
CA GLY A 28 5.93 4.63 4.74
C GLY A 28 6.88 4.65 3.56
N ALA A 29 6.47 3.97 2.49
CA ALA A 29 7.25 3.86 1.27
C ALA A 29 6.54 4.53 0.08
N PRO A 30 7.30 5.09 -0.87
CA PRO A 30 6.72 5.65 -2.08
C PRO A 30 6.05 4.56 -2.93
N LEU A 31 4.80 4.79 -3.31
CA LEU A 31 3.96 3.89 -4.11
C LEU A 31 4.67 3.30 -5.35
N PRO A 32 5.38 4.09 -6.20
CA PRO A 32 6.09 3.54 -7.36
C PRO A 32 7.22 2.58 -6.98
N ARG A 33 7.86 2.77 -5.82
CA ARG A 33 8.88 1.83 -5.31
C ARG A 33 8.21 0.52 -4.90
N LEU A 34 7.06 0.58 -4.22
CA LEU A 34 6.30 -0.61 -3.84
C LEU A 34 5.82 -1.38 -5.07
N VAL A 35 5.25 -0.69 -6.06
CA VAL A 35 4.86 -1.30 -7.35
C VAL A 35 6.04 -2.04 -7.99
N LYS A 36 7.22 -1.41 -8.04
CA LYS A 36 8.43 -2.02 -8.61
C LYS A 36 8.94 -3.21 -7.78
N GLN A 37 8.95 -3.12 -6.46
CA GLN A 37 9.46 -4.20 -5.60
C GLN A 37 8.52 -5.40 -5.54
N LEU A 38 7.22 -5.15 -5.54
CA LEU A 38 6.21 -6.20 -5.43
C LEU A 38 5.80 -6.77 -6.79
N GLY A 39 6.16 -6.10 -7.89
CA GLY A 39 5.79 -6.53 -9.25
C GLY A 39 4.29 -6.47 -9.54
N VAL A 40 3.52 -5.71 -8.74
CA VAL A 40 2.07 -5.56 -8.88
C VAL A 40 1.72 -4.15 -9.34
N SER A 41 0.67 -4.02 -10.16
CA SER A 41 0.18 -2.72 -10.62
C SER A 41 -0.28 -1.82 -9.46
N ALA A 42 -0.12 -0.51 -9.60
CA ALA A 42 -0.56 0.48 -8.60
C ALA A 42 -2.04 0.30 -8.20
N SER A 43 -2.92 -0.01 -9.16
CA SER A 43 -4.34 -0.25 -8.90
C SER A 43 -4.60 -1.44 -7.98
N VAL A 44 -3.80 -2.51 -8.07
CA VAL A 44 -3.90 -3.69 -7.19
C VAL A 44 -3.43 -3.34 -5.80
N LEU A 45 -2.32 -2.61 -5.70
CA LEU A 45 -1.77 -2.15 -4.43
C LEU A 45 -2.75 -1.23 -3.70
N LEU A 46 -3.36 -0.27 -4.41
CA LEU A 46 -4.35 0.65 -3.85
C LEU A 46 -5.64 -0.06 -3.43
N ARG A 47 -6.12 -1.04 -4.21
CA ARG A 47 -7.29 -1.84 -3.83
C ARG A 47 -7.01 -2.68 -2.57
N ALA A 48 -5.84 -3.32 -2.51
CA ALA A 48 -5.42 -4.06 -1.33
C ALA A 48 -5.29 -3.14 -0.11
N ALA A 49 -4.65 -1.97 -0.27
CA ALA A 49 -4.53 -0.95 0.77
C ALA A 49 -5.89 -0.47 1.30
N HIS A 50 -6.86 -0.26 0.42
CA HIS A 50 -8.21 0.14 0.79
C HIS A 50 -8.94 -0.92 1.64
N GLY A 51 -8.54 -2.19 1.53
CA GLY A 51 -9.05 -3.27 2.35
C GLY A 51 -8.32 -3.44 3.69
N VAL A 52 -7.15 -2.82 3.87
CA VAL A 52 -6.32 -2.97 5.07
C VAL A 52 -6.58 -1.79 6.01
N ALA A 53 -7.20 -2.09 7.15
CA ALA A 53 -7.38 -1.11 8.22
C ALA A 53 -6.01 -0.59 8.68
N GLY A 54 -5.90 0.74 8.75
CA GLY A 54 -4.67 1.40 9.16
C GLY A 54 -3.61 1.52 8.05
N VAL A 55 -3.96 1.42 6.76
CA VAL A 55 -3.12 1.95 5.68
C VAL A 55 -3.55 3.38 5.35
N ARG A 56 -2.61 4.32 5.31
CA ARG A 56 -2.81 5.67 4.79
C ARG A 56 -2.03 5.81 3.49
N VAL A 57 -2.72 6.33 2.48
CA VAL A 57 -2.11 6.79 1.23
C VAL A 57 -2.19 8.31 1.21
N TRP A 58 -1.07 8.99 1.01
CA TRP A 58 -1.03 10.44 0.87
C TRP A 58 -0.04 10.85 -0.22
N GLN A 59 -0.11 12.08 -0.67
CA GLN A 59 0.89 12.63 -1.58
C GLN A 59 1.90 13.43 -0.75
N ASP A 60 3.18 13.10 -0.88
CA ASP A 60 4.25 13.94 -0.39
C ASP A 60 4.41 15.12 -1.35
N GLU A 61 3.99 16.31 -0.91
CA GLU A 61 4.03 17.56 -1.68
C GLU A 61 5.48 17.99 -2.01
N ALA A 62 6.42 17.72 -1.10
CA ALA A 62 7.83 18.10 -1.27
C ALA A 62 8.50 17.34 -2.43
N GLN A 63 8.13 16.09 -2.65
CA GLN A 63 8.69 15.25 -3.71
C GLN A 63 7.70 15.02 -4.87
N GLY A 64 6.44 15.44 -4.76
CA GLY A 64 5.38 15.16 -5.72
C GLY A 64 5.04 13.66 -5.86
N ARG A 65 5.24 12.86 -4.80
CA ARG A 65 5.16 11.39 -4.86
C ARG A 65 4.07 10.85 -3.96
N TRP A 66 3.30 9.90 -4.45
CA TRP A 66 2.37 9.14 -3.62
C TRP A 66 3.15 8.25 -2.65
N MET A 67 2.83 8.39 -1.37
CA MET A 67 3.32 7.60 -0.26
C MET A 67 2.23 6.69 0.28
N LEU A 68 2.65 5.53 0.76
CA LEU A 68 1.80 4.57 1.44
C LEU A 68 2.50 4.14 2.73
N ALA A 69 1.85 4.35 3.85
CA ALA A 69 2.29 3.82 5.15
C ALA A 69 1.15 3.12 5.86
N LEU A 70 1.51 2.33 6.86
CA LEU A 70 0.53 1.89 7.84
C LEU A 70 0.54 2.82 9.04
N THR A 71 -0.59 3.42 9.32
CA THR A 71 -0.94 3.99 10.63
C THR A 71 -1.14 2.85 11.62
N GLY A 72 -0.05 2.14 11.91
CA GLY A 72 0.08 1.26 13.07
C GLY A 72 0.35 2.14 14.29
N GLY A 73 -0.70 2.73 14.84
CA GLY A 73 -0.62 3.65 15.97
C GLY A 73 -1.58 4.82 15.76
N THR A 74 -2.59 4.86 16.60
CA THR A 74 -3.42 6.04 16.88
C THR A 74 -2.57 7.32 16.87
N PRO A 75 -3.02 8.43 16.25
CA PRO A 75 -2.60 9.72 16.78
C PRO A 75 -3.16 9.77 18.21
N ALA A 76 -2.30 9.52 19.20
CA ALA A 76 -2.58 9.96 20.55
C ALA A 76 -2.58 11.48 20.49
N ASP A 77 -3.78 12.05 20.65
CA ASP A 77 -3.98 13.41 21.15
C ASP A 77 -3.24 13.60 22.47
#